data_AF-A0AAN7VFS4-F1
#
_entry.id   AF-A0AAN7VFS4-F1
#
_cell.length_a   1.000
_cell.length_b   1.000
_cell.length_c   1.000
_cell.angle_alpha   90.00
_cell.angle_beta   90.00
_cell.angle_gamma   90.00
#
_symmetry.space_group_name_H-M   'P 1'
#
loop_
_entity.id
_entity.type
_entity.pdbx_description
1 polymer ?
#
loop_
_entity_poly.entity_id
_entity_poly.type
_entity_poly.pdbx_seq_one_letter_code
_entity_poly.pdbx_strand_id
1 'polypeptide(L)'
;MPLTVSILCRTYNLTNIVILFQLGEVEHRMKMVLEKNRLATFTSWHFNNKRICNAKKLAEAGFYYVGTADEPDGVQCFLCGKALDGWDRDDDPWQEHITHSKECEFAKLATPEKMLTLGQFDQFFRDSIKKHSTQYINELLEHKKKLCAQQCEMLRKAVNGRKKK
;
A
#
# COMPACT_ATOMS: atom_id res chain seq x y z
N MET A 1 -33.72 -32.53 1.43
CA MET A 1 -33.41 -31.30 2.18
C MET A 1 -32.12 -30.70 1.65
N PRO A 2 -32.14 -29.60 0.88
CA PRO A 2 -30.92 -29.05 0.30
C PRO A 2 -30.25 -28.09 1.30
N LEU A 3 -29.19 -28.55 1.93
CA LEU A 3 -28.23 -27.70 2.64
C LEU A 3 -27.17 -27.22 1.64
N THR A 4 -27.46 -26.26 0.75
CA THR A 4 -26.42 -25.75 -0.18
C THR A 4 -26.41 -24.26 -0.51
N VAL A 5 -27.30 -23.39 0.02
CA VAL A 5 -27.30 -21.96 -0.43
C VAL A 5 -26.88 -20.95 0.66
N SER A 6 -26.90 -21.30 1.94
CA SER A 6 -26.65 -20.30 3.00
C SER A 6 -25.19 -20.03 3.36
N ILE A 7 -24.24 -20.87 2.94
CA ILE A 7 -22.80 -20.68 3.27
C ILE A 7 -22.11 -19.79 2.23
N LEU A 8 -22.56 -19.80 0.98
CA LEU A 8 -21.99 -18.97 -0.08
C LEU A 8 -22.31 -17.48 0.11
N CYS A 9 -23.48 -17.12 0.65
CA CYS A 9 -23.94 -15.72 0.68
C CYS A 9 -23.17 -14.79 1.66
N ARG A 10 -22.48 -15.30 2.69
CA ARG A 10 -21.79 -14.43 3.68
C ARG A 10 -20.35 -14.07 3.33
N THR A 11 -19.69 -14.81 2.44
CA THR A 11 -18.29 -14.53 2.07
C THR A 11 -18.15 -13.60 0.88
N TYR A 12 -19.14 -13.54 -0.03
CA TYR A 12 -19.05 -12.67 -1.22
C TYR A 12 -19.23 -11.18 -0.91
N ASN A 13 -19.87 -10.82 0.21
CA ASN A 13 -20.16 -9.43 0.52
C ASN A 13 -18.95 -8.69 1.13
N LEU A 14 -18.21 -9.36 2.04
CA LEU A 14 -17.02 -8.77 2.66
C LEU A 14 -15.83 -8.70 1.71
N THR A 15 -15.62 -9.71 0.84
CA THR A 15 -14.53 -9.67 -0.14
C THR A 15 -14.69 -8.54 -1.13
N ASN A 16 -15.92 -8.23 -1.55
CA ASN A 16 -16.18 -7.12 -2.47
C ASN A 16 -15.91 -5.76 -1.82
N ILE A 17 -16.28 -5.59 -0.54
CA ILE A 17 -15.99 -4.35 0.21
C ILE A 17 -14.49 -4.14 0.39
N VAL A 18 -13.75 -5.20 0.76
CA VAL A 18 -12.29 -5.13 0.92
C VAL A 18 -11.57 -4.81 -0.40
N ILE A 19 -12.02 -5.39 -1.51
CA ILE A 19 -11.46 -5.08 -2.85
C ILE A 19 -11.75 -3.63 -3.24
N LEU A 20 -12.96 -3.13 -3.00
CA LEU A 20 -13.31 -1.73 -3.31
C LEU A 20 -12.48 -0.74 -2.49
N PHE A 21 -12.26 -1.03 -1.21
CA PHE A 21 -11.39 -0.22 -0.35
C PHE A 21 -9.94 -0.20 -0.87
N GLN A 22 -9.39 -1.38 -1.18
CA GLN A 22 -8.03 -1.51 -1.73
C GLN A 22 -7.86 -0.77 -3.07
N LEU A 23 -8.86 -0.85 -3.95
CA LEU A 23 -8.83 -0.12 -5.23
C LEU A 23 -8.91 1.39 -5.01
N GLY A 24 -9.74 1.85 -4.08
CA GLY A 24 -9.83 3.27 -3.73
C GLY A 24 -8.52 3.85 -3.21
N GLU A 25 -7.79 3.10 -2.37
CA GLU A 25 -6.46 3.52 -1.91
C GLU A 25 -5.45 3.62 -3.06
N VAL A 26 -5.44 2.63 -3.97
CA VAL A 26 -4.56 2.64 -5.14
C VAL A 26 -4.88 3.84 -6.03
N GLU A 27 -6.15 4.10 -6.33
CA GLU A 27 -6.56 5.27 -7.12
C GLU A 27 -6.14 6.59 -6.47
N HIS A 28 -6.29 6.71 -5.15
CA HIS A 28 -5.86 7.90 -4.42
C HIS A 28 -4.35 8.11 -4.54
N ARG A 29 -3.56 7.06 -4.29
CA ARG A 29 -2.09 7.11 -4.42
C ARG A 29 -1.64 7.43 -5.84
N MET A 30 -2.35 6.95 -6.87
CA MET A 30 -2.03 7.27 -8.27
C MET A 30 -2.25 8.77 -8.61
N LYS A 31 -3.08 9.50 -7.86
CA LYS A 31 -3.17 10.96 -7.99
C LYS A 31 -1.90 11.66 -7.46
N MET A 32 -1.14 11.01 -6.60
CA MET A 32 0.05 11.53 -5.93
C MET A 32 1.36 11.20 -6.65
N VAL A 33 1.27 10.68 -7.89
CA VAL A 33 2.42 10.38 -8.76
C VAL A 33 3.32 11.60 -8.99
N LEU A 34 2.71 12.77 -9.20
CA LEU A 34 3.44 14.01 -9.47
C LEU A 34 3.80 14.73 -8.16
N GLU A 35 5.06 15.16 -8.03
CA GLU A 35 5.57 15.89 -6.86
C GLU A 35 4.71 17.09 -6.50
N LYS A 36 4.25 17.84 -7.50
CA LYS A 36 3.38 19.02 -7.29
C LYS A 36 2.10 18.67 -6.53
N ASN A 37 1.51 17.50 -6.80
CA ASN A 37 0.28 17.07 -6.16
C ASN A 37 0.55 16.66 -4.71
N ARG A 38 1.69 15.99 -4.47
CA ARG A 38 2.15 15.66 -3.12
C ARG A 38 2.38 16.92 -2.30
N LEU A 39 3.12 17.88 -2.83
CA LEU A 39 3.42 19.12 -2.13
C LEU A 39 2.14 19.89 -1.76
N ALA A 40 1.14 19.89 -2.62
CA ALA A 40 -0.15 20.55 -2.37
C ALA A 40 -0.93 19.97 -1.19
N THR A 41 -0.62 18.75 -0.73
CA THR A 41 -1.26 18.16 0.45
C THR A 41 -0.77 18.72 1.78
N PHE A 42 0.43 19.32 1.83
CA PHE A 42 1.04 19.84 3.05
C PHE A 42 0.47 21.20 3.45
N THR A 43 -0.83 21.24 3.78
CA THR A 43 -1.54 22.47 4.15
C THR A 43 -1.23 22.93 5.57
N SER A 44 -0.89 21.98 6.47
CA SER A 44 -0.73 22.22 7.91
C SER A 44 0.58 21.65 8.48
N TRP A 45 1.58 21.39 7.62
CA TRP A 45 2.86 20.86 8.08
C TRP A 45 3.57 21.86 9.00
N HIS A 46 3.97 21.40 10.17
CA HIS A 46 4.42 22.28 11.25
C HIS A 46 5.89 22.73 11.11
N PHE A 47 6.72 21.96 10.38
CA PHE A 47 8.10 22.38 10.11
C PHE A 47 8.20 23.32 8.91
N ASN A 48 8.84 24.47 9.13
CA ASN A 48 9.07 25.47 8.08
C ASN A 48 10.14 25.04 7.06
N ASN A 49 10.26 25.81 5.98
CA ASN A 49 11.16 25.55 4.85
C ASN A 49 12.67 25.58 5.17
N LYS A 50 13.10 25.98 6.37
CA LYS A 50 14.51 26.01 6.78
C LYS A 50 14.98 24.68 7.39
N ARG A 51 14.04 23.77 7.70
CA ARG A 51 14.33 22.46 8.30
C ARG A 51 14.59 21.40 7.24
N ILE A 52 15.26 20.32 7.62
CA ILE A 52 15.52 19.19 6.72
C ILE A 52 14.20 18.49 6.42
N CYS A 53 13.43 18.18 7.47
CA CYS A 53 12.09 17.61 7.37
C CYS A 53 11.02 18.66 7.06
N ASN A 54 11.14 19.34 5.91
CA ASN A 54 10.11 20.26 5.43
C ASN A 54 9.21 19.62 4.36
N ALA A 55 8.03 20.21 4.13
CA ALA A 55 7.04 19.73 3.16
C ALA A 55 7.60 19.47 1.76
N LYS A 56 8.53 20.31 1.28
CA LYS A 56 9.16 20.14 -0.04
C LYS A 56 10.07 18.90 -0.05
N LYS A 57 10.84 18.69 1.01
CA LYS A 57 11.73 17.51 1.12
C LYS A 57 10.95 16.21 1.26
N LEU A 58 9.85 16.22 2.00
CA LEU A 58 8.93 15.09 2.09
C LEU A 58 8.30 14.77 0.72
N ALA A 59 7.80 15.79 0.02
CA ALA A 59 7.25 15.63 -1.33
C ALA A 59 8.30 15.12 -2.34
N GLU A 60 9.53 15.65 -2.30
CA GLU A 60 10.67 15.18 -3.11
C GLU A 60 10.94 13.70 -2.84
N ALA A 61 10.90 13.25 -1.58
CA ALA A 61 11.10 11.86 -1.15
C ALA A 61 9.90 10.92 -1.38
N GLY A 62 8.84 11.42 -2.02
CA GLY A 62 7.69 10.60 -2.44
C GLY A 62 6.53 10.58 -1.44
N PHE A 63 6.58 11.40 -0.39
CA PHE A 63 5.53 11.48 0.62
C PHE A 63 4.50 12.56 0.31
N TYR A 64 3.24 12.28 0.61
CA TYR A 64 2.18 13.28 0.72
C TYR A 64 1.60 13.26 2.14
N TYR A 65 1.09 14.39 2.59
CA TYR A 65 0.53 14.57 3.91
C TYR A 65 -0.83 13.89 4.03
N VAL A 66 -0.99 13.11 5.11
CA VAL A 66 -2.23 12.42 5.49
C VAL A 66 -2.58 12.67 6.96
N GLY A 67 -2.00 13.71 7.55
CA GLY A 67 -2.11 13.93 9.00
C GLY A 67 -3.54 14.11 9.46
N THR A 68 -3.83 13.52 10.62
CA THR A 68 -5.13 13.52 11.29
C THR A 68 -5.04 14.23 12.64
N ALA A 69 -6.12 14.27 13.42
CA ALA A 69 -6.07 14.81 14.77
C ALA A 69 -5.18 13.96 15.70
N ASP A 70 -5.13 12.64 15.48
CA ASP A 70 -4.37 11.70 16.29
C ASP A 70 -2.90 11.59 15.80
N GLU A 71 -2.69 11.71 14.49
CA GLU A 71 -1.38 11.63 13.82
C GLU A 71 -1.13 12.93 13.02
N PRO A 72 -0.84 14.07 13.67
CA PRO A 72 -0.83 15.39 13.03
C PRO A 72 0.34 15.60 12.05
N ASP A 73 1.29 14.69 12.01
CA ASP A 73 2.45 14.70 11.12
C ASP A 73 2.52 13.43 10.26
N GLY A 74 1.40 12.72 10.11
CA GLY A 74 1.28 11.56 9.25
C GLY A 74 1.55 11.90 7.78
N VAL A 75 2.43 11.12 7.16
CA VAL A 75 2.72 11.17 5.72
C VAL A 75 2.69 9.78 5.10
N GLN A 76 2.40 9.68 3.81
CA GLN A 76 2.33 8.40 3.11
C GLN A 76 3.03 8.44 1.76
N CYS A 77 3.78 7.38 1.43
CA CYS A 77 4.43 7.26 0.12
C CYS A 77 3.41 6.94 -0.98
N PHE A 78 3.45 7.67 -2.10
CA PHE A 78 2.56 7.43 -3.25
C PHE A 78 2.77 6.06 -3.91
N LEU A 79 3.97 5.49 -3.84
CA LEU A 79 4.29 4.24 -4.55
C LEU A 79 4.06 3.01 -3.69
N CYS A 80 4.83 2.89 -2.59
CA CYS A 80 4.79 1.71 -1.73
C CYS A 80 3.67 1.78 -0.69
N GLY A 81 3.02 2.95 -0.51
CA GLY A 81 1.94 3.12 0.46
C GLY A 81 2.41 3.15 1.92
N LYS A 82 3.72 3.10 2.21
CA LYS A 82 4.25 3.19 3.58
C LYS A 82 3.84 4.52 4.20
N ALA A 83 3.10 4.44 5.31
CA ALA A 83 2.80 5.58 6.17
C ALA A 83 3.85 5.70 7.29
N LEU A 84 4.20 6.93 7.64
CA LEU A 84 5.15 7.32 8.67
C LEU A 84 4.63 8.56 9.42
N ASP A 85 4.89 8.63 10.71
CA ASP A 85 4.54 9.68 11.65
C ASP A 85 5.69 9.89 12.66
N GLY A 86 5.56 10.89 13.55
CA GLY A 86 6.54 11.13 14.61
C GLY A 86 7.85 11.75 14.12
N TRP A 87 7.78 12.67 13.17
CA TRP A 87 8.93 13.29 12.51
C TRP A 87 9.63 14.33 13.40
N ASP A 88 10.97 14.33 13.38
CA ASP A 88 11.80 15.42 13.89
C ASP A 88 12.21 16.37 12.74
N ARG A 89 12.52 17.61 13.09
CA ARG A 89 12.89 18.69 12.16
C ARG A 89 14.18 18.39 11.39
N ASP A 90 15.02 17.52 11.94
CA ASP A 90 16.35 17.19 11.43
C ASP A 90 16.37 15.82 10.71
N ASP A 91 15.23 15.12 10.65
CA ASP A 91 15.09 13.87 9.89
C ASP A 91 15.24 14.11 8.39
N ASP A 92 15.95 13.21 7.70
CA ASP A 92 16.06 13.20 6.25
C ASP A 92 14.97 12.30 5.65
N PRO A 93 14.01 12.85 4.88
CA PRO A 93 12.91 12.07 4.34
C PRO A 93 13.33 10.89 3.45
N TRP A 94 14.46 10.98 2.74
CA TRP A 94 14.93 9.86 1.91
C TRP A 94 15.50 8.74 2.76
N GLN A 95 16.28 9.08 3.80
CA GLN A 95 16.83 8.10 4.73
C GLN A 95 15.73 7.37 5.49
N GLU A 96 14.72 8.10 5.99
CA GLU A 96 13.56 7.50 6.65
C GLU A 96 12.79 6.57 5.71
N HIS A 97 12.58 7.00 4.46
CA HIS A 97 11.89 6.18 3.46
C HIS A 97 12.62 4.85 3.19
N ILE A 98 13.95 4.89 2.98
CA ILE A 98 14.75 3.69 2.73
C ILE A 98 14.77 2.79 3.96
N THR A 99 14.92 3.36 5.15
CA THR A 99 14.98 2.63 6.43
C THR A 99 13.70 1.84 6.68
N HIS A 100 12.55 2.48 6.47
CA HIS A 100 11.24 1.91 6.76
C HIS A 100 10.58 1.17 5.59
N SER A 101 11.10 1.31 4.37
CA SER A 101 10.57 0.64 3.17
C SER A 101 11.69 0.33 2.17
N LYS A 102 12.62 -0.55 2.59
CA LYS A 102 13.81 -0.97 1.79
C LYS A 102 13.48 -1.50 0.41
N GLU A 103 12.26 -2.01 0.21
CA GLU A 103 11.79 -2.56 -1.07
C GLU A 103 11.06 -1.56 -1.97
N CYS A 104 10.86 -0.33 -1.50
CA CYS A 104 10.30 0.74 -2.31
C CYS A 104 11.29 1.14 -3.38
N GLU A 105 10.94 0.90 -4.64
CA GLU A 105 11.80 1.26 -5.77
C GLU A 105 12.04 2.78 -5.83
N PHE A 106 11.07 3.61 -5.41
CA PHE A 106 11.25 5.07 -5.40
C PHE A 106 12.30 5.48 -4.37
N ALA A 107 12.23 4.90 -3.17
CA ALA A 107 13.19 5.15 -2.11
C ALA A 107 14.62 4.78 -2.56
N LYS A 108 14.78 3.65 -3.26
CA LYS A 108 16.07 3.19 -3.80
C LYS A 108 16.67 4.14 -4.83
N LEU A 109 15.85 4.87 -5.60
CA LEU A 109 16.36 5.87 -6.54
C LEU A 109 17.07 7.03 -5.84
N ALA A 110 16.64 7.39 -4.61
CA ALA A 110 17.15 8.51 -3.83
C ALA A 110 17.33 9.81 -4.65
N THR A 111 16.44 10.01 -5.63
CA THR A 111 16.56 11.05 -6.66
C THR A 111 15.20 11.72 -6.86
N PRO A 112 15.09 13.06 -6.71
CA PRO A 112 13.84 13.78 -6.93
C PRO A 112 13.34 13.68 -8.37
N GLU A 113 12.02 13.77 -8.58
CA GLU A 113 11.36 13.66 -9.89
C GLU A 113 11.97 14.61 -10.94
N LYS A 114 12.26 15.85 -10.55
CA LYS A 114 12.85 16.88 -11.44
C LYS A 114 14.23 16.52 -12.00
N MET A 115 14.91 15.54 -11.42
CA MET A 115 16.23 15.07 -11.88
C MET A 115 16.12 13.84 -12.80
N LEU A 116 14.93 13.27 -12.96
CA LEU A 116 14.67 12.13 -13.82
C LEU A 116 14.25 12.60 -15.21
N THR A 117 14.75 11.92 -16.23
CA THR A 117 14.17 12.04 -17.59
C THR A 117 12.80 11.37 -17.64
N LEU A 118 11.96 11.78 -18.59
CA LEU A 118 10.66 11.13 -18.82
C LEU A 118 10.82 9.61 -19.04
N GLY A 119 11.85 9.18 -19.79
CA GLY A 119 12.10 7.76 -20.03
C GLY A 119 12.48 6.99 -18.76
N GLN A 120 13.29 7.58 -17.89
CA GLN A 120 13.65 6.98 -16.59
C GLN A 120 12.43 6.88 -15.68
N PHE A 121 11.64 7.96 -15.59
CA PHE A 121 10.42 7.99 -14.79
C PHE A 121 9.43 6.93 -15.28
N ASP A 122 9.17 6.89 -16.59
CA ASP A 122 8.23 5.97 -17.21
C ASP A 122 8.63 4.49 -17.06
N GLN A 123 9.92 4.18 -17.24
CA GLN A 123 10.44 2.83 -17.01
C GLN A 123 10.28 2.40 -15.55
N PHE A 124 10.68 3.27 -14.65
CA PHE A 124 10.59 3.06 -13.21
C PHE A 124 9.15 2.78 -12.75
N PHE A 125 8.19 3.57 -13.22
CA PHE A 125 6.77 3.40 -12.86
C PHE A 125 6.22 2.08 -13.36
N ARG A 126 6.54 1.69 -14.60
CA ARG A 126 6.14 0.38 -15.14
C ARG A 126 6.67 -0.77 -14.32
N ASP A 127 7.95 -0.74 -13.97
CA ASP A 127 8.58 -1.80 -13.20
C ASP A 127 7.99 -1.89 -11.80
N SER A 128 7.74 -0.74 -11.18
CA SER A 128 7.13 -0.66 -9.86
C SER A 128 5.69 -1.19 -9.86
N ILE A 129 4.84 -0.76 -10.80
CA ILE A 129 3.46 -1.26 -10.93
C ILE A 129 3.47 -2.78 -11.15
N LYS A 130 4.30 -3.26 -12.08
CA LYS A 130 4.42 -4.69 -12.38
C LYS A 130 4.84 -5.49 -11.15
N LYS A 131 5.81 -5.00 -10.37
CA LYS A 131 6.26 -5.63 -9.11
C LYS A 131 5.11 -5.73 -8.10
N HIS A 132 4.46 -4.62 -7.77
CA HIS A 132 3.40 -4.59 -6.77
C HIS A 132 2.17 -5.41 -7.20
N SER A 133 1.76 -5.33 -8.48
CA SER A 133 0.66 -6.15 -9.01
C SER A 133 0.96 -7.64 -8.93
N THR A 134 2.20 -8.04 -9.27
CA THR A 134 2.62 -9.43 -9.22
C THR A 134 2.67 -9.95 -7.78
N GLN A 135 3.19 -9.15 -6.84
CA GLN A 135 3.21 -9.47 -5.42
C GLN A 135 1.78 -9.69 -4.89
N TYR A 136 0.87 -8.75 -5.15
CA TYR A 136 -0.53 -8.86 -4.73
C TYR A 136 -1.21 -10.12 -5.30
N ILE A 137 -1.05 -10.39 -6.59
CA ILE A 137 -1.62 -11.59 -7.22
C ILE A 137 -1.05 -12.86 -6.56
N ASN A 138 0.25 -12.93 -6.31
CA ASN A 138 0.87 -14.08 -5.68
C ASN A 138 0.36 -14.30 -4.25
N GLU A 139 0.25 -13.24 -3.44
CA GLU A 139 -0.31 -13.30 -2.09
C GLU A 139 -1.78 -13.76 -2.10
N LEU A 140 -2.58 -13.21 -3.01
CA LEU A 140 -3.97 -13.60 -3.19
C LEU A 140 -4.09 -15.08 -3.57
N LEU A 141 -3.27 -15.55 -4.51
CA LEU A 141 -3.23 -16.95 -4.93
C LEU A 141 -2.84 -17.87 -3.77
N GLU A 142 -1.80 -17.53 -3.01
CA GLU A 142 -1.37 -18.31 -1.85
C GLU A 142 -2.43 -18.37 -0.76
N HIS A 143 -3.11 -17.25 -0.49
CA HIS A 143 -4.23 -17.22 0.44
C HIS A 143 -5.39 -18.13 -0.02
N LYS A 144 -5.77 -18.06 -1.31
CA LYS A 144 -6.83 -18.92 -1.88
C LYS A 144 -6.45 -20.40 -1.86
N LYS A 145 -5.18 -20.75 -2.12
CA LYS A 145 -4.67 -22.13 -2.01
C LYS A 145 -4.83 -22.67 -0.58
N LYS A 146 -4.46 -21.88 0.43
CA LYS A 146 -4.61 -22.25 1.86
C LYS A 146 -6.08 -22.51 2.23
N LEU A 147 -6.99 -21.63 1.82
CA LEU A 147 -8.43 -21.80 2.07
C LEU A 147 -8.98 -23.07 1.40
N CYS A 148 -8.58 -23.33 0.15
CA CYS A 148 -8.98 -24.54 -0.56
C CYS A 148 -8.48 -25.80 0.15
N ALA A 149 -7.21 -25.83 0.57
CA ALA A 149 -6.63 -26.96 1.31
C ALA A 149 -7.36 -27.23 2.63
N GLN A 150 -7.66 -26.18 3.41
CA GLN A 150 -8.44 -26.27 4.65
C GLN A 150 -9.85 -26.84 4.39
N GLN A 151 -10.51 -26.36 3.34
CA GLN A 151 -11.84 -26.85 2.96
C GLN A 151 -11.82 -28.32 2.57
N CYS A 152 -10.83 -28.76 1.78
CA CYS A 152 -10.65 -30.16 1.43
C CYS A 152 -10.45 -31.05 2.67
N GLU A 153 -9.68 -30.60 3.67
CA GLU A 153 -9.45 -31.35 4.90
C GLU A 153 -10.72 -31.50 5.74
N MET A 154 -11.49 -30.41 5.90
CA MET A 154 -12.77 -30.44 6.60
C MET A 154 -13.76 -31.42 5.95
N LEU A 155 -13.84 -31.41 4.62
CA LEU A 155 -14.71 -32.33 3.88
C LEU A 155 -14.27 -33.80 4.05
N ARG A 156 -12.96 -34.08 4.02
CA ARG A 156 -12.43 -35.44 4.27
C ARG A 156 -12.80 -35.94 5.66
N LYS A 157 -12.67 -35.10 6.69
CA LYS A 157 -13.06 -35.43 8.08
C LYS A 157 -14.55 -35.71 8.18
N ALA A 158 -15.40 -34.91 7.54
CA ALA A 158 -16.85 -35.09 7.53
C ALA A 158 -17.28 -36.41 6.86
N VAL A 159 -16.66 -36.79 5.74
CA VAL A 159 -16.94 -38.07 5.06
C VAL A 159 -16.52 -39.26 5.91
N ASN A 160 -15.32 -39.23 6.51
CA ASN A 160 -14.82 -40.31 7.34
C ASN A 160 -15.60 -40.47 8.66
N GLY A 161 -16.13 -39.37 9.21
CA GLY A 161 -17.00 -39.40 10.39
C GLY A 161 -18.36 -40.05 10.11
N ARG A 162 -18.90 -39.94 8.89
CA ARG A 162 -20.16 -40.61 8.50
C ARG A 162 -20.02 -42.11 8.28
N LYS A 163 -18.83 -42.61 7.92
CA LYS A 163 -18.58 -44.05 7.72
C LYS A 163 -18.43 -44.84 9.04
N LYS A 164 -18.36 -44.16 10.19
CA LYS A 164 -18.19 -44.77 11.52
C LYS A 164 -19.47 -44.84 12.35
N LYS A 165 -20.61 -44.40 11.79
CA LYS A 165 -21.96 -44.54 12.35
C LYS A 165 -22.76 -45.50 11.48
#